data_AF-A0A3D5VJZ9-F1
#
_entry.id   AF-A0A3D5VJZ9-F1
#
_cell.length_a   1.000
_cell.length_b   1.000
_cell.length_c   1.000
_cell.angle_alpha   90.00
_cell.angle_beta   90.00
_cell.angle_gamma   90.00
#
_symmetry.space_group_name_H-M   'P 1'
#
loop_
_entity.id
_entity.type
_entity.pdbx_description
1 polymer ?
#
loop_
_entity_poly.entity_id
_entity_poly.type
_entity_poly.pdbx_seq_one_letter_code
_entity_poly.pdbx_strand_id
1 'polypeptide(L)'
;MRKTVTAHRSEIAALKREVKALAAAVRVGMRASKARAQDDTAAPAVAAPGIRFSAERFAALRGKLGLTQAQMATLLDVSYLSVHKWEGGKAQPRAAQQQKIAVVMKMGKREAMRRLLA
;
A
#
# COMPACT_ATOMS: atom_id res chain seq x y z
N MET A 1 11.83 -53.73 7.13
CA MET A 1 11.59 -52.43 7.80
C MET A 1 12.57 -51.31 7.44
N ARG A 2 13.82 -51.57 7.01
CA ARG A 2 14.78 -50.50 6.65
C ARG A 2 14.45 -49.74 5.35
N LYS A 3 13.93 -50.43 4.31
CA LYS A 3 13.61 -49.82 2.99
C LYS A 3 12.50 -48.77 3.03
N THR A 4 11.48 -48.98 3.84
CA THR A 4 10.34 -48.04 3.95
C THR A 4 10.78 -46.75 4.65
N VAL A 5 11.59 -46.85 5.71
CA VAL A 5 12.15 -45.68 6.41
C VAL A 5 13.03 -44.84 5.49
N THR A 6 13.86 -45.46 4.65
CA THR A 6 14.69 -44.72 3.68
C THR A 6 13.85 -44.03 2.60
N ALA A 7 12.80 -44.69 2.11
CA ALA A 7 11.88 -44.11 1.12
C ALA A 7 11.11 -42.90 1.67
N HIS A 8 10.59 -42.99 2.91
CA HIS A 8 9.93 -41.86 3.57
C HIS A 8 10.89 -40.70 3.82
N ARG A 9 12.17 -40.97 4.16
CA ARG A 9 13.16 -39.90 4.35
C ARG A 9 13.47 -39.17 3.05
N SER A 10 13.56 -39.87 1.91
CA SER A 10 13.72 -39.23 0.61
C SER A 10 12.49 -38.42 0.20
N GLU A 11 11.29 -38.93 0.49
CA GLU A 11 10.03 -38.24 0.19
C GLU A 11 9.87 -36.96 1.02
N ILE A 12 10.17 -37.04 2.33
CA ILE A 12 10.21 -35.86 3.21
C ILE A 12 11.24 -34.84 2.72
N ALA A 13 12.39 -35.29 2.22
CA ALA A 13 13.40 -34.37 1.68
C ALA A 13 12.93 -33.70 0.38
N ALA A 14 12.24 -34.43 -0.51
CA ALA A 14 11.66 -33.88 -1.73
C ALA A 14 10.58 -32.82 -1.40
N LEU A 15 9.63 -33.16 -0.53
CA LEU A 15 8.57 -32.25 -0.09
C LEU A 15 9.13 -30.98 0.56
N LYS A 16 10.17 -31.10 1.40
CA LYS A 16 10.81 -29.92 2.02
C LYS A 16 11.47 -29.01 0.98
N ARG A 17 12.04 -29.57 -0.09
CA ARG A 17 12.63 -28.79 -1.19
C ARG A 17 11.55 -28.06 -1.98
N GLU A 18 10.42 -28.72 -2.25
CA GLU A 18 9.28 -28.11 -2.93
C GLU A 18 8.67 -26.97 -2.12
N VAL A 19 8.44 -27.16 -0.82
CA VAL A 19 7.93 -26.08 0.05
C VAL A 19 8.87 -24.88 0.04
N LYS A 20 10.19 -25.11 0.09
CA LYS A 20 11.18 -24.04 0.00
C LYS A 20 11.14 -23.32 -1.35
N ALA A 21 11.00 -24.06 -2.45
CA ALA A 21 10.90 -23.49 -3.80
C ALA A 21 9.62 -22.66 -3.97
N LEU A 22 8.49 -23.16 -3.49
CA LEU A 22 7.21 -22.43 -3.52
C LEU A 22 7.26 -21.18 -2.65
N ALA A 23 7.81 -21.25 -1.44
CA ALA A 23 7.98 -20.08 -0.58
C ALA A 23 8.88 -19.01 -1.24
N ALA A 24 9.94 -19.42 -1.94
CA ALA A 24 10.77 -18.52 -2.71
C ALA A 24 10.00 -17.89 -3.89
N ALA A 25 9.23 -18.67 -4.64
CA ALA A 25 8.41 -18.19 -5.74
C ALA A 25 7.35 -17.18 -5.28
N VAL A 26 6.66 -17.44 -4.17
CA VAL A 26 5.71 -16.50 -3.54
C VAL A 26 6.42 -15.21 -3.16
N ARG A 27 7.61 -15.28 -2.53
CA ARG A 27 8.39 -14.09 -2.16
C ARG A 27 8.82 -13.27 -3.37
N VAL A 28 9.21 -13.91 -4.46
CA VAL A 28 9.56 -13.24 -5.72
C VAL A 28 8.32 -12.62 -6.35
N GLY A 29 7.20 -13.34 -6.41
CA GLY A 29 5.92 -12.83 -6.90
C GLY A 29 5.41 -11.62 -6.11
N MET A 30 5.50 -11.66 -4.77
CA MET A 30 5.18 -10.52 -3.90
C MET A 30 6.10 -9.32 -4.11
N ARG A 31 7.38 -9.56 -4.40
CA ARG A 31 8.33 -8.48 -4.74
C ARG A 31 8.01 -7.88 -6.11
N ALA A 32 7.68 -8.71 -7.10
CA ALA A 32 7.31 -8.27 -8.44
C ALA A 32 5.97 -7.51 -8.44
N SER A 33 4.98 -7.94 -7.67
CA SER A 33 3.72 -7.20 -7.52
C SER A 33 3.93 -5.86 -6.80
N LYS A 34 4.79 -5.83 -5.77
CA LYS A 34 5.19 -4.58 -5.11
C LYS A 34 5.98 -3.65 -6.03
N ALA A 35 6.90 -4.19 -6.83
CA ALA A 35 7.66 -3.43 -7.82
C ALA A 35 6.74 -2.89 -8.91
N ARG A 36 5.77 -3.67 -9.40
CA ARG A 36 4.77 -3.17 -10.37
C ARG A 36 3.83 -2.12 -9.80
N ALA A 37 3.46 -2.25 -8.52
CA ALA A 37 2.77 -1.18 -7.81
C ALA A 37 3.65 0.08 -7.66
N GLN A 38 4.98 -0.06 -7.67
CA GLN A 38 5.94 1.03 -7.64
C GLN A 38 6.23 1.60 -9.04
N ASP A 39 6.35 0.82 -10.12
CA ASP A 39 6.75 1.30 -11.45
C ASP A 39 5.70 2.18 -12.13
N ASP A 40 4.41 2.03 -11.78
CA ASP A 40 3.35 3.00 -12.12
C ASP A 40 3.57 4.39 -11.43
N THR A 41 4.68 4.61 -10.71
CA THR A 41 5.07 5.94 -10.18
C THR A 41 5.91 6.77 -11.14
N ALA A 42 6.38 6.22 -12.27
CA ALA A 42 7.23 6.92 -13.22
C ALA A 42 6.47 7.32 -14.50
N ALA A 43 5.52 8.24 -14.37
CA ALA A 43 5.07 9.03 -15.51
C ALA A 43 4.87 10.49 -15.06
N PRO A 44 5.62 11.46 -15.60
CA PRO A 44 5.24 12.86 -15.52
C PRO A 44 4.09 13.07 -16.51
N ALA A 45 2.88 12.69 -16.12
CA ALA A 45 1.70 12.92 -16.94
C ALA A 45 1.25 14.37 -16.76
N VAL A 46 1.52 15.14 -17.80
CA VAL A 46 1.09 16.51 -18.08
C VAL A 46 -0.38 16.71 -17.66
N ALA A 47 -0.63 17.85 -17.02
CA ALA A 47 -1.87 18.27 -16.42
C ALA A 47 -3.13 18.05 -17.29
N ALA A 48 -4.02 17.18 -16.83
CA ALA A 48 -5.46 17.37 -17.01
C ALA A 48 -5.97 18.30 -15.88
N PRO A 49 -7.07 19.06 -16.05
CA PRO A 49 -7.63 19.94 -15.02
C PRO A 49 -8.31 19.13 -13.90
N GLY A 50 -7.54 18.30 -13.21
CA GLY A 50 -7.86 17.66 -11.95
C GLY A 50 -7.23 18.45 -10.81
N ILE A 51 -7.92 18.50 -9.68
CA ILE A 51 -7.57 19.25 -8.46
C ILE A 51 -6.05 19.27 -8.25
N ARG A 52 -5.43 20.46 -8.31
CA ARG A 52 -4.00 20.62 -7.98
C ARG A 52 -3.77 20.14 -6.54
N PHE A 53 -3.16 18.97 -6.40
CA PHE A 53 -2.75 18.46 -5.10
C PHE A 53 -1.62 19.35 -4.56
N SER A 54 -1.82 19.90 -3.36
CA SER A 54 -0.80 20.63 -2.62
C SER A 54 -0.56 19.90 -1.31
N ALA A 55 0.72 19.59 -1.05
CA ALA A 55 1.18 18.95 0.17
C ALA A 55 0.74 19.75 1.41
N GLU A 56 0.88 21.07 1.37
CA GLU A 56 0.47 21.97 2.45
C GLU A 56 -1.04 21.92 2.70
N ARG A 57 -1.85 21.96 1.64
CA ARG A 57 -3.32 21.88 1.77
C ARG A 57 -3.75 20.54 2.34
N PHE A 58 -3.05 19.47 1.99
CA PHE A 58 -3.32 18.13 2.50
C PHE A 58 -2.93 17.99 3.97
N ALA A 59 -1.77 18.51 4.38
CA ALA A 59 -1.36 18.56 5.78
C ALA A 59 -2.32 19.42 6.63
N ALA A 60 -2.76 20.56 6.10
CA ALA A 60 -3.77 21.41 6.73
C ALA A 60 -5.13 20.71 6.87
N LEU A 61 -5.57 19.95 5.85
CA LEU A 61 -6.78 19.14 5.92
C LEU A 61 -6.68 18.10 7.04
N ARG A 62 -5.55 17.37 7.12
CA ARG A 62 -5.31 16.41 8.19
C ARG A 62 -5.38 17.07 9.57
N GLY A 63 -4.75 18.24 9.71
CA GLY A 63 -4.83 19.05 10.94
C GLY A 63 -6.25 19.45 11.30
N LYS A 64 -7.05 19.91 10.33
CA LYS A 64 -8.47 20.26 10.52
C LYS A 64 -9.32 19.07 10.97
N LEU A 65 -9.02 17.87 10.45
CA LEU A 65 -9.71 16.64 10.84
C LEU A 65 -9.21 16.10 12.20
N GLY A 66 -8.05 16.58 12.69
CA GLY A 66 -7.43 16.10 13.93
C GLY A 66 -6.91 14.66 13.83
N LEU A 67 -6.55 14.23 12.62
CA LEU A 67 -6.09 12.86 12.36
C LEU A 67 -4.56 12.77 12.39
N THR A 68 -4.05 11.63 12.87
CA THR A 68 -2.64 11.30 12.69
C THR A 68 -2.36 10.91 11.23
N GLN A 69 -1.09 10.90 10.82
CA GLN A 69 -0.68 10.43 9.49
C GLN A 69 -1.10 8.97 9.25
N ALA A 70 -1.04 8.13 10.29
CA ALA A 70 -1.48 6.74 10.23
C ALA A 70 -2.99 6.63 10.03
N GLN A 71 -3.79 7.42 10.76
CA GLN A 71 -5.24 7.42 10.61
C GLN A 71 -5.69 7.95 9.24
N MET A 72 -5.01 8.97 8.73
CA MET A 72 -5.24 9.47 7.37
C MET A 72 -4.87 8.40 6.32
N ALA A 73 -3.81 7.64 6.56
CA ALA A 73 -3.41 6.54 5.69
C ALA A 73 -4.47 5.42 5.66
N THR A 74 -5.01 5.04 6.82
CA THR A 74 -6.13 4.09 6.92
C THR A 74 -7.36 4.61 6.18
N LEU A 75 -7.73 5.87 6.36
CA LEU A 75 -8.90 6.48 5.72
C LEU A 75 -8.79 6.50 4.18
N LEU A 76 -7.58 6.70 3.67
CA LEU A 76 -7.29 6.73 2.23
C LEU A 76 -6.95 5.34 1.66
N ASP A 77 -6.89 4.31 2.51
CA ASP A 77 -6.46 2.96 2.17
C ASP A 77 -5.10 2.99 1.43
N VAL A 78 -4.12 3.62 2.09
CA VAL A 78 -2.73 3.72 1.63
C VAL A 78 -1.77 3.47 2.79
N SER A 79 -0.49 3.29 2.47
CA SER A 79 0.54 3.14 3.50
C SER A 79 0.83 4.47 4.22
N TYR A 80 1.21 4.40 5.50
CA TYR A 80 1.72 5.55 6.26
C TYR A 80 2.84 6.29 5.51
N LEU A 81 3.75 5.54 4.89
CA LEU A 81 4.88 6.10 4.15
C LEU A 81 4.42 6.92 2.94
N SER A 82 3.30 6.57 2.30
CA SER A 82 2.72 7.34 1.21
C SER A 82 2.25 8.71 1.69
N VAL A 83 1.48 8.74 2.79
CA VAL A 83 1.02 9.99 3.43
C VAL A 83 2.21 10.86 3.85
N HIS A 84 3.22 10.26 4.46
CA HIS A 84 4.43 10.96 4.86
C HIS A 84 5.18 11.58 3.66
N LYS A 85 5.33 10.84 2.55
CA LYS A 85 5.96 11.36 1.33
C LYS A 85 5.15 12.46 0.66
N TRP A 86 3.82 12.38 0.70
CA TRP A 86 2.95 13.42 0.14
C TRP A 86 2.98 14.70 0.97
N GLU A 87 2.91 14.59 2.30
CA GLU A 87 3.04 15.75 3.19
C GLU A 87 4.41 16.40 3.11
N GLY A 88 5.47 15.59 2.94
CA GLY A 88 6.82 16.08 2.73
C GLY A 88 7.13 16.57 1.30
N GLY A 89 6.15 16.57 0.38
CA GLY A 89 6.33 16.99 -1.01
C GLY A 89 7.26 16.08 -1.85
N LYS A 90 7.68 14.94 -1.32
CA LYS A 90 8.60 13.99 -1.97
C LYS A 90 7.91 13.11 -3.02
N ALA A 91 6.57 13.07 -3.01
CA ALA A 91 5.78 12.33 -4.00
C ALA A 91 4.42 13.01 -4.20
N GLN A 92 3.82 12.83 -5.37
CA GLN A 92 2.44 13.24 -5.63
C GLN A 92 1.50 12.01 -5.61
N PRO A 93 0.27 12.15 -5.08
CA PRO A 93 -0.75 11.11 -5.16
C PRO A 93 -1.19 10.90 -6.60
N ARG A 94 -1.42 9.65 -6.99
CA ARG A 94 -1.94 9.28 -8.31
C ARG A 94 -3.38 9.74 -8.51
N ALA A 95 -3.89 9.75 -9.74
CA ALA A 95 -5.27 10.15 -10.05
C ALA A 95 -6.33 9.43 -9.17
N ALA A 96 -6.22 8.12 -8.98
CA ALA A 96 -7.11 7.35 -8.11
C ALA A 96 -7.02 7.79 -6.63
N GLN A 97 -5.83 8.13 -6.15
CA GLN A 97 -5.61 8.63 -4.79
C GLN A 97 -6.08 10.07 -4.64
N GLN A 98 -5.92 10.91 -5.67
CA GLN A 98 -6.45 12.27 -5.71
C GLN A 98 -7.98 12.26 -5.64
N GLN A 99 -8.66 11.30 -6.28
CA GLN A 99 -10.10 11.11 -6.13
C GLN A 99 -10.48 10.74 -4.69
N LYS A 100 -9.77 9.79 -4.06
CA LYS A 100 -9.96 9.44 -2.65
C LYS A 100 -9.75 10.66 -1.73
N ILE A 101 -8.70 11.45 -1.99
CA ILE A 101 -8.42 12.69 -1.24
C ILE A 101 -9.52 13.72 -1.47
N ALA A 102 -10.01 13.89 -2.69
CA ALA A 102 -11.11 14.81 -3.00
C ALA A 102 -12.41 14.41 -2.29
N VAL A 103 -12.67 13.10 -2.16
CA VAL A 103 -13.77 12.59 -1.34
C VAL A 103 -13.53 12.98 0.12
N VAL A 104 -12.38 12.66 0.70
CA VAL A 104 -12.05 13.01 2.09
C VAL A 104 -12.10 14.53 2.35
N MET A 105 -11.72 15.36 1.37
CA MET A 105 -11.81 16.83 1.47
C MET A 105 -13.26 17.33 1.56
N LYS A 106 -14.21 16.59 0.98
CA LYS A 106 -15.65 16.89 1.09
C LYS A 106 -16.27 16.32 2.37
N MET A 107 -15.57 15.43 3.06
CA MET A 107 -16.04 14.79 4.29
C MET A 107 -15.70 15.63 5.51
N GLY A 108 -16.65 15.74 6.44
CA GLY A 108 -16.42 16.39 7.73
C GLY A 108 -15.67 15.50 8.73
N LYS A 109 -15.11 16.10 9.79
CA LYS A 109 -14.42 15.42 10.90
C LYS A 109 -15.18 14.20 11.45
N ARG A 110 -16.50 14.36 11.62
CA ARG A 110 -17.40 13.31 12.14
C ARG A 110 -17.48 12.10 11.22
N GLU A 111 -17.45 12.32 9.90
CA GLU A 111 -17.57 11.26 8.91
C GLU A 111 -16.24 10.53 8.69
N ALA A 112 -15.13 11.28 8.74
CA ALA A 112 -13.79 10.71 8.73
C ALA A 112 -13.54 9.78 9.93
N MET A 113 -13.98 10.18 11.14
CA MET A 113 -13.90 9.31 12.32
C MET A 113 -14.78 8.07 12.21
N ARG A 114 -16.00 8.19 11.66
CA ARG A 114 -16.87 7.02 11.44
C ARG A 114 -16.23 5.99 10.52
N ARG A 115 -15.59 6.42 9.43
CA ARG A 115 -14.88 5.51 8.51
C ARG A 115 -13.61 4.90 9.10
N LEU A 116 -13.04 5.50 10.14
CA LEU A 116 -11.89 4.96 10.83
C LEU A 116 -12.27 3.90 11.89
N LEU A 117 -13.50 3.99 12.42
CA LEU A 117 -14.03 3.07 13.43
C LEU A 117 -14.88 1.94 12.85
N ALA A 118 -15.19 1.98 11.56
CA ALA A 118 -15.90 0.95 10.81
C ALA A 118 -14.92 -0.05 10.21
#